data_AF-T1X8L8-F1
#
_entry.id   AF-T1X8L8-F1
#
_cell.length_a   1.000
_cell.length_b   1.000
_cell.length_c   1.000
_cell.angle_alpha   90.00
_cell.angle_beta   90.00
_cell.angle_gamma   90.00
#
_symmetry.space_group_name_H-M   'P 1'
#
loop_
_entity.id
_entity.type
_entity.pdbx_description
1 polymer ?
#
loop_
_entity_poly.entity_id
_entity_poly.type
_entity_poly.pdbx_seq_one_letter_code
_entity_poly.pdbx_strand_id
1 'polypeptide(L)'
;MNAALRNRLIAAGAGGTLAIAAVLQAWYEGEGPTVRQPSGAVLSVPYKDPVGIWTVCRGVTGPEVVPAKRYTAAECRALEAKHLDIAEAHARRYITTYDELNKWQQAALIDWFYNLGANSSTLNSTLRAKFNAGEIEGGCDELSRWVKGRVKGQLVTLNGLVDRRGTGEELCLHWGSR
;
A
#
# COMPACT_ATOMS: atom_id res chain seq x y z
N MET A 1 16.12 -2.81 -2.02
CA MET A 1 15.34 -2.16 -3.11
C MET A 1 16.20 -1.83 -4.34
N ASN A 2 15.62 -1.72 -5.56
CA ASN A 2 16.37 -1.29 -6.77
C ASN A 2 16.57 0.25 -6.86
N ALA A 3 17.55 0.69 -7.66
CA ALA A 3 17.94 2.11 -7.73
C ALA A 3 16.83 3.05 -8.26
N ALA A 4 15.99 2.57 -9.18
CA ALA A 4 14.91 3.38 -9.74
C ALA A 4 13.83 3.70 -8.70
N LEU A 5 13.40 2.69 -7.92
CA LEU A 5 12.45 2.90 -6.83
C LEU A 5 13.07 3.77 -5.73
N ARG A 6 14.34 3.53 -5.37
CA ARG A 6 15.08 4.33 -4.39
C ARG A 6 15.06 5.82 -4.73
N ASN A 7 15.37 6.17 -5.98
CA ASN A 7 15.40 7.56 -6.42
C ASN A 7 14.01 8.22 -6.40
N ARG A 8 12.96 7.48 -6.77
CA ARG A 8 11.58 7.98 -6.69
C ARG A 8 11.14 8.26 -5.26
N LEU A 9 11.50 7.38 -4.32
CA LEU A 9 11.18 7.56 -2.90
C LEU A 9 11.94 8.75 -2.30
N ILE A 10 13.22 8.93 -2.60
CA ILE A 10 14.00 10.10 -2.18
C ILE A 10 13.33 11.39 -2.65
N ALA A 11 12.95 11.46 -3.93
CA ALA A 11 12.26 12.63 -4.49
C ALA A 11 10.89 12.87 -3.82
N ALA A 12 10.11 11.80 -3.60
CA ALA A 12 8.83 11.88 -2.92
C ALA A 12 8.94 12.30 -1.44
N GLY A 13 10.11 12.10 -0.82
CA GLY A 13 10.37 12.52 0.55
C GLY A 13 10.14 14.01 0.81
N ALA A 14 10.28 14.88 -0.20
CA ALA A 14 9.97 16.31 -0.09
C ALA A 14 8.45 16.59 0.02
N GLY A 15 7.60 15.69 -0.49
CA GLY A 15 6.14 15.78 -0.43
C GLY A 15 5.52 15.14 0.82
N GLY A 16 6.35 14.67 1.76
CA GLY A 16 5.88 14.06 3.01
C GLY A 16 5.39 12.62 2.89
N THR A 17 4.76 12.13 3.96
CA THR A 17 4.37 10.73 4.15
C THR A 17 3.48 10.19 3.03
N LEU A 18 2.41 10.91 2.67
CA LEU A 18 1.46 10.47 1.63
C LEU A 18 2.12 10.39 0.25
N ALA A 19 3.07 11.28 -0.08
CA ALA A 19 3.80 11.22 -1.34
C ALA A 19 4.69 9.96 -1.41
N ILE A 20 5.34 9.59 -0.31
CA ILE A 20 6.14 8.35 -0.23
C ILE A 20 5.22 7.13 -0.39
N ALA A 21 4.10 7.09 0.32
CA ALA A 21 3.12 6.01 0.24
C ALA A 21 2.54 5.88 -1.19
N ALA A 22 2.26 6.99 -1.86
CA ALA A 22 1.81 6.99 -3.25
C ALA A 22 2.84 6.37 -4.21
N VAL A 23 4.14 6.58 -3.98
CA VAL A 23 5.21 5.93 -4.79
C VAL A 23 5.27 4.43 -4.53
N LEU A 24 5.16 3.98 -3.28
CA LEU A 24 5.14 2.55 -2.94
C LEU A 24 3.95 1.85 -3.61
N GLN A 25 2.77 2.42 -3.41
CA GLN A 25 1.51 1.97 -3.97
C GLN A 25 1.59 1.88 -5.51
N ALA A 26 2.08 2.94 -6.12
CA ALA A 26 2.31 3.04 -7.56
C ALA A 26 3.21 1.94 -8.11
N TRP A 27 4.26 1.60 -7.35
CA TRP A 27 5.26 0.62 -7.74
C TRP A 27 4.73 -0.81 -7.64
N TYR A 28 3.98 -1.12 -6.58
CA TYR A 28 3.62 -2.50 -6.23
C TYR A 28 2.24 -2.95 -6.73
N GLU A 29 1.27 -2.04 -6.91
CA GLU A 29 -0.07 -2.42 -7.39
C GLU A 29 -0.13 -2.52 -8.93
N GLY A 30 0.63 -1.69 -9.63
CA GLY A 30 0.52 -1.54 -11.10
C GLY A 30 -0.83 -0.93 -11.52
N GLU A 31 -0.96 -0.55 -12.80
CA GLU A 31 -2.14 0.21 -13.29
C GLU A 31 -3.43 -0.61 -13.46
N GLY A 32 -3.35 -1.92 -13.19
CA GLY A 32 -4.42 -2.87 -13.48
C GLY A 32 -4.72 -2.98 -14.99
N PRO A 33 -5.83 -3.63 -15.36
CA PRO A 33 -6.27 -3.72 -16.74
C PRO A 33 -6.67 -2.35 -17.29
N THR A 34 -6.20 -2.03 -18.50
CA THR A 34 -6.54 -0.79 -19.20
C THR A 34 -7.04 -1.07 -20.61
N VAL A 35 -7.78 -0.11 -21.16
CA VAL A 35 -8.18 -0.08 -22.57
C VAL A 35 -7.76 1.23 -23.21
N ARG A 36 -7.20 1.17 -24.42
CA ARG A 36 -6.85 2.34 -25.22
C ARG A 36 -7.99 2.66 -26.18
N GLN A 37 -8.50 3.88 -26.12
CA GLN A 37 -9.49 4.40 -27.06
C GLN A 37 -8.84 4.82 -28.38
N PRO A 38 -9.60 4.89 -29.49
CA PRO A 38 -9.11 5.43 -30.76
C PRO A 38 -8.56 6.86 -30.66
N SER A 39 -9.06 7.66 -29.71
CA SER A 39 -8.55 9.01 -29.39
C SER A 39 -7.14 9.00 -28.79
N GLY A 40 -6.61 7.83 -28.45
CA GLY A 40 -5.34 7.65 -27.73
C GLY A 40 -5.49 7.62 -26.21
N ALA A 41 -6.64 8.00 -25.66
CA ALA A 41 -6.88 7.97 -24.21
C ALA A 41 -6.80 6.54 -23.65
N VAL A 42 -6.18 6.39 -22.48
CA VAL A 42 -6.11 5.11 -21.76
C VAL A 42 -7.04 5.19 -20.57
N LEU A 43 -7.94 4.20 -20.45
CA LEU A 43 -8.92 4.10 -19.37
C LEU A 43 -8.69 2.82 -18.57
N SER A 44 -8.78 2.92 -17.24
CA SER A 44 -8.73 1.76 -16.35
C SER A 44 -10.07 1.01 -16.36
N VAL A 45 -9.97 -0.32 -16.35
CA VAL A 45 -11.09 -1.25 -16.44
C VAL A 45 -11.24 -1.98 -15.11
N PRO A 46 -12.41 -1.91 -14.45
CA PRO A 46 -12.69 -2.73 -13.29
C PRO A 46 -12.57 -4.22 -13.59
N TYR A 47 -11.99 -4.97 -12.66
CA TYR A 47 -11.80 -6.41 -12.75
C TYR A 47 -12.09 -7.07 -11.40
N LYS A 48 -12.28 -8.40 -11.42
CA LYS A 48 -12.30 -9.20 -10.20
C LYS A 48 -10.90 -9.63 -9.86
N ASP A 49 -10.44 -9.31 -8.65
CA ASP A 49 -9.19 -9.84 -8.12
C ASP A 49 -9.29 -11.37 -7.86
N PRO A 50 -8.19 -12.06 -7.49
CA PRO A 50 -8.20 -13.50 -7.25
C PRO A 50 -9.17 -13.99 -6.15
N VAL A 51 -9.67 -13.08 -5.29
CA VAL A 51 -10.63 -13.41 -4.23
C VAL A 51 -12.06 -12.92 -4.56
N GLY A 52 -12.27 -12.41 -5.77
CA GLY A 52 -13.59 -12.03 -6.27
C GLY A 52 -14.07 -10.64 -5.84
N ILE A 53 -13.19 -9.75 -5.41
CA ILE A 53 -13.52 -8.35 -5.09
C ILE A 53 -13.40 -7.50 -6.35
N TRP A 54 -14.33 -6.54 -6.53
CA TRP A 54 -14.24 -5.58 -7.63
C TRP A 54 -13.13 -4.57 -7.35
N THR A 55 -12.18 -4.47 -8.29
CA THR A 55 -10.97 -3.67 -8.17
C THR A 55 -10.77 -2.84 -9.44
N VAL A 56 -10.26 -1.61 -9.32
CA VAL A 56 -9.91 -0.76 -10.47
C VAL A 56 -8.68 0.10 -10.13
N CYS A 57 -8.11 0.75 -11.14
CA CYS A 57 -6.93 1.60 -11.00
C CYS A 57 -5.80 0.82 -10.32
N ARG A 58 -5.01 1.47 -9.47
CA ARG A 58 -3.99 0.80 -8.68
C ARG A 58 -4.62 0.22 -7.40
N GLY A 59 -5.25 -0.95 -7.51
CA GLY A 59 -5.73 -1.70 -6.34
C GLY A 59 -6.89 -1.07 -5.54
N VAL A 60 -7.64 -0.12 -6.11
CA VAL A 60 -8.79 0.51 -5.45
C VAL A 60 -9.96 -0.47 -5.42
N THR A 61 -10.56 -0.68 -4.24
CA THR A 61 -11.73 -1.55 -4.01
C THR A 61 -12.82 -0.79 -3.26
N GLY A 62 -14.03 -1.37 -3.15
CA GLY A 62 -15.10 -0.80 -2.32
C GLY A 62 -16.28 -0.23 -3.13
N PRO A 63 -17.20 0.50 -2.48
CA PRO A 63 -18.49 0.88 -3.07
C PRO A 63 -18.37 1.84 -4.26
N GLU A 64 -17.23 2.51 -4.41
CA GLU A 64 -16.96 3.43 -5.52
C GLU A 64 -16.61 2.70 -6.82
N VAL A 65 -16.27 1.41 -6.75
CA VAL A 65 -15.92 0.61 -7.93
C VAL A 65 -17.18 0.14 -8.64
N VAL A 66 -17.59 0.89 -9.64
CA VAL A 66 -18.68 0.54 -10.55
C VAL A 66 -18.19 -0.38 -11.67
N PRO A 67 -18.62 -1.66 -11.77
CA PRO A 67 -18.07 -2.64 -12.71
C PRO A 67 -18.20 -2.26 -14.20
N ALA A 68 -19.32 -1.62 -14.57
CA ALA A 68 -19.59 -1.22 -15.95
C ALA A 68 -18.89 0.09 -16.36
N LYS A 69 -18.28 0.81 -15.40
CA LYS A 69 -17.61 2.09 -15.66
C LYS A 69 -16.20 1.88 -16.19
N ARG A 70 -15.71 2.84 -16.97
CA ARG A 70 -14.31 3.01 -17.33
C ARG A 70 -13.80 4.28 -16.67
N TYR A 71 -12.59 4.24 -16.13
CA TYR A 71 -12.05 5.32 -15.32
C TYR A 71 -10.93 6.01 -16.07
N THR A 72 -11.01 7.33 -16.14
CA THR A 72 -9.92 8.17 -16.63
C THR A 72 -8.76 8.16 -15.63
N ALA A 73 -7.57 8.53 -16.09
CA ALA A 73 -6.42 8.69 -15.22
C ALA A 73 -6.67 9.72 -14.09
N ALA A 74 -7.49 10.75 -14.33
CA ALA A 74 -7.85 11.73 -13.31
C ALA A 74 -8.76 11.14 -12.23
N GLU A 75 -9.76 10.34 -12.61
CA GLU A 75 -10.61 9.64 -11.66
C GLU A 75 -9.82 8.62 -10.84
N CYS A 76 -8.90 7.88 -11.48
CA CYS A 76 -8.02 6.97 -10.76
C CYS A 76 -7.16 7.69 -9.72
N ARG A 77 -6.52 8.82 -10.09
CA ARG A 77 -5.73 9.60 -9.12
C ARG A 77 -6.55 10.08 -7.94
N ALA A 78 -7.79 10.50 -8.17
CA ALA A 78 -8.68 10.96 -7.09
C ALA A 78 -9.07 9.80 -6.15
N LEU A 79 -9.39 8.63 -6.70
CA LEU A 79 -9.70 7.43 -5.92
C LEU A 79 -8.48 6.92 -5.16
N GLU A 80 -7.32 6.87 -5.80
CA GLU A 80 -6.06 6.43 -5.18
C GLU A 80 -5.66 7.34 -4.02
N ALA A 81 -5.76 8.67 -4.19
CA ALA A 81 -5.51 9.62 -3.11
C ALA A 81 -6.46 9.40 -1.92
N LYS A 82 -7.77 9.25 -2.19
CA LYS A 82 -8.75 8.96 -1.14
C LYS A 82 -8.45 7.67 -0.40
N HIS A 83 -8.02 6.63 -1.10
CA HIS A 83 -7.69 5.34 -0.48
C HIS A 83 -6.38 5.38 0.32
N LEU A 84 -5.41 6.21 -0.06
CA LEU A 84 -4.25 6.51 0.76
C LEU A 84 -4.66 7.24 2.04
N ASP A 85 -5.58 8.21 1.97
CA ASP A 85 -6.11 8.90 3.16
C ASP A 85 -6.83 7.93 4.10
N ILE A 86 -7.60 6.97 3.56
CA ILE A 86 -8.24 5.91 4.36
C ILE A 86 -7.19 5.02 5.03
N ALA A 87 -6.13 4.63 4.32
CA ALA A 87 -5.05 3.83 4.87
C ALA A 87 -4.27 4.59 5.97
N GLU A 88 -4.02 5.88 5.79
CA GLU A 88 -3.46 6.75 6.84
C GLU A 88 -4.38 6.85 8.04
N ALA A 89 -5.68 7.06 7.83
CA ALA A 89 -6.67 7.10 8.91
C ALA A 89 -6.70 5.78 9.70
N HIS A 90 -6.58 4.63 9.03
CA HIS A 90 -6.43 3.34 9.72
C HIS A 90 -5.12 3.26 10.52
N ALA A 91 -4.00 3.70 9.94
CA ALA A 91 -2.71 3.70 10.62
C ALA A 91 -2.77 4.57 11.88
N ARG A 92 -3.23 5.82 11.77
CA ARG A 92 -3.43 6.76 12.90
C ARG A 92 -4.36 6.19 13.98
N ARG A 93 -5.44 5.51 13.56
CA ARG A 93 -6.43 4.96 14.51
C ARG A 93 -5.91 3.76 15.29
N TYR A 94 -5.13 2.90 14.65
CA TYR A 94 -4.79 1.58 15.21
C TYR A 94 -3.34 1.43 15.65
N ILE A 95 -2.47 2.37 15.24
CA ILE A 95 -1.10 2.50 15.71
C ILE A 95 -1.03 3.70 16.65
N THR A 96 -1.05 3.47 17.96
CA THR A 96 -1.19 4.55 18.97
C THR A 96 0.01 5.50 19.01
N THR A 97 1.16 5.04 18.54
CA THR A 97 2.42 5.80 18.44
C THR A 97 2.62 6.44 17.07
N TYR A 98 1.63 6.38 16.16
CA TYR A 98 1.80 6.77 14.75
C TYR A 98 2.38 8.18 14.55
N ASP A 99 1.94 9.14 15.36
CA ASP A 99 2.37 10.54 15.28
C ASP A 99 3.80 10.78 15.77
N GLU A 100 4.38 9.81 16.49
CA GLU A 100 5.77 9.83 16.94
C GLU A 100 6.72 9.26 15.89
N LEU A 101 6.18 8.56 14.89
CA LEU A 101 6.96 7.91 13.84
C LEU A 101 7.44 8.92 12.80
N ASN A 102 8.61 8.66 12.24
CA ASN A 102 9.10 9.45 11.12
C ASN A 102 8.28 9.15 9.85
N LYS A 103 8.35 10.05 8.85
CA LYS A 103 7.57 9.93 7.61
C LYS A 103 7.76 8.62 6.83
N TRP A 104 8.93 7.97 6.94
CA TRP A 104 9.24 6.72 6.25
C TRP A 104 8.57 5.53 6.93
N GLN A 105 8.60 5.51 8.26
CA GLN A 105 7.87 4.54 9.09
C GLN A 105 6.36 4.68 8.89
N GLN A 106 5.85 5.91 8.92
CA GLN A 106 4.45 6.20 8.63
C GLN A 106 4.05 5.71 7.23
N ALA A 107 4.88 5.96 6.21
CA ALA A 107 4.59 5.53 4.84
C ALA A 107 4.60 4.00 4.68
N ALA A 108 5.49 3.29 5.40
CA ALA A 108 5.50 1.83 5.42
C ALA A 108 4.21 1.26 6.05
N LEU A 109 3.70 1.88 7.12
CA LEU A 109 2.43 1.52 7.74
C LEU A 109 1.22 1.83 6.86
N ILE A 110 1.22 2.98 6.16
CA ILE A 110 0.19 3.31 5.18
C ILE A 110 0.17 2.29 4.05
N ASP A 111 1.32 1.93 3.48
CA ASP A 111 1.40 0.90 2.43
C ASP A 111 0.86 -0.46 2.93
N TRP A 112 1.19 -0.82 4.17
CA TRP A 112 0.71 -2.05 4.80
C TRP A 112 -0.82 -2.05 4.96
N PHE A 113 -1.41 -0.97 5.48
CA PHE A 113 -2.86 -0.83 5.61
C PHE A 113 -3.58 -0.65 4.27
N TYR A 114 -2.96 -0.03 3.27
CA TYR A 114 -3.51 0.06 1.92
C TYR A 114 -3.65 -1.35 1.32
N ASN A 115 -2.61 -2.17 1.45
CA ASN A 115 -2.58 -3.52 0.88
C ASN A 115 -3.55 -4.49 1.57
N LEU A 116 -3.65 -4.42 2.90
CA LEU A 116 -4.33 -5.44 3.69
C LEU A 116 -5.67 -4.96 4.25
N GLY A 117 -5.87 -3.64 4.35
CA GLY A 117 -6.99 -3.04 5.07
C GLY A 117 -6.91 -3.25 6.58
N ALA A 118 -7.77 -2.54 7.32
CA ALA A 118 -7.99 -2.81 8.73
C ALA A 118 -8.96 -3.99 8.87
N ASN A 119 -8.43 -5.15 9.24
CA ASN A 119 -9.17 -6.40 9.43
C ASN A 119 -8.66 -7.17 10.67
N SER A 120 -9.33 -8.27 11.03
CA SER A 120 -8.99 -9.09 12.20
C SER A 120 -7.50 -9.50 12.24
N SER A 121 -6.89 -9.85 11.12
CA SER A 121 -5.48 -10.24 11.08
C SER A 121 -4.56 -9.05 11.39
N THR A 122 -4.76 -7.91 10.73
CA THR A 122 -3.95 -6.70 11.00
C THR A 122 -4.16 -6.15 12.41
N LEU A 123 -5.40 -6.20 12.91
CA LEU A 123 -5.80 -5.72 14.23
C LEU A 123 -5.50 -6.71 15.37
N ASN A 124 -4.94 -7.87 15.10
CA ASN A 124 -4.43 -8.78 16.14
C ASN A 124 -2.95 -9.12 15.89
N SER A 125 -2.28 -8.34 15.05
CA SER A 125 -0.91 -8.62 14.64
C SER A 125 0.11 -8.27 15.70
N THR A 126 1.18 -9.08 15.75
CA THR A 126 2.42 -8.76 16.49
C THR A 126 3.00 -7.43 16.04
N LEU A 127 2.97 -7.15 14.72
CA LEU A 127 3.39 -5.86 14.15
C LEU A 127 2.72 -4.68 14.87
N ARG A 128 1.39 -4.66 14.90
CA ARG A 128 0.63 -3.59 15.57
C ARG A 128 0.94 -3.53 17.07
N ALA A 129 1.00 -4.68 17.73
CA ALA A 129 1.29 -4.74 19.16
C ALA A 129 2.65 -4.10 19.50
N LYS A 130 3.69 -4.41 18.73
CA LYS A 130 5.03 -3.85 18.92
C LYS A 130 5.08 -2.34 18.67
N PHE A 131 4.48 -1.85 17.57
CA PHE A 131 4.39 -0.40 17.36
C PHE A 131 3.66 0.31 18.52
N ASN A 132 2.55 -0.25 19.01
CA ASN A 132 1.80 0.33 20.13
C ASN A 132 2.55 0.26 21.47
N ALA A 133 3.48 -0.68 21.61
CA ALA A 133 4.39 -0.77 22.76
C ALA A 133 5.62 0.15 22.64
N GLY A 134 5.76 0.90 21.52
CA GLY A 134 6.94 1.72 21.24
C GLY A 134 8.15 0.92 20.76
N GLU A 135 8.00 -0.38 20.51
CA GLU A 135 9.04 -1.26 19.96
C GLU A 135 9.14 -1.07 18.44
N ILE A 136 9.53 0.13 18.01
CA ILE A 136 9.48 0.55 16.60
C ILE A 136 10.29 -0.40 15.69
N GLU A 137 11.55 -0.69 16.03
CA GLU A 137 12.41 -1.58 15.24
C GLU A 137 11.80 -2.99 15.14
N GLY A 138 11.37 -3.53 16.28
CA GLY A 138 10.71 -4.82 16.32
C GLY A 138 9.41 -4.84 15.52
N GLY A 139 8.67 -3.73 15.45
CA GLY A 139 7.47 -3.56 14.63
C GLY A 139 7.78 -3.52 13.13
N CYS A 140 8.84 -2.81 12.74
CA CYS A 140 9.33 -2.80 11.37
C CYS A 140 9.74 -4.21 10.89
N ASP A 141 10.45 -4.97 11.72
CA ASP A 141 10.89 -6.35 11.40
C ASP A 141 9.71 -7.31 11.13
N GLU A 142 8.54 -7.03 11.71
CA GLU A 142 7.34 -7.84 11.48
C GLU A 142 6.76 -7.67 10.08
N LEU A 143 7.15 -6.64 9.31
CA LEU A 143 6.69 -6.44 7.93
C LEU A 143 7.02 -7.67 7.06
N SER A 144 8.19 -8.28 7.25
CA SER A 144 8.65 -9.48 6.55
C SER A 144 7.72 -10.71 6.72
N ARG A 145 6.84 -10.71 7.73
CA ARG A 145 5.85 -11.77 7.96
C ARG A 145 4.62 -11.67 7.05
N TRP A 146 4.37 -10.51 6.45
CA TRP A 146 3.18 -10.20 5.64
C TRP A 146 3.38 -10.46 4.15
N VAL A 147 3.90 -11.65 3.84
CA VAL A 147 4.33 -12.03 2.47
C VAL A 147 3.53 -13.17 1.86
N LYS A 148 2.49 -13.64 2.56
CA LYS A 148 1.68 -14.78 2.13
C LYS A 148 0.34 -14.34 1.54
N GLY A 149 -0.10 -15.04 0.50
CA GLY A 149 -1.42 -14.91 -0.09
C GLY A 149 -1.98 -16.27 -0.50
N ARG A 150 -3.25 -16.33 -0.88
CA ARG A 150 -3.86 -17.58 -1.35
C ARG A 150 -3.79 -17.68 -2.87
N VAL A 151 -3.19 -18.75 -3.37
CA VAL A 151 -3.17 -19.11 -4.80
C VAL A 151 -3.82 -20.48 -4.94
N LYS A 152 -4.90 -20.58 -5.72
CA LYS A 152 -5.71 -21.81 -5.85
C LYS A 152 -6.10 -22.41 -4.48
N GLY A 153 -6.45 -21.54 -3.53
CA GLY A 153 -6.84 -21.92 -2.16
C GLY A 153 -5.68 -22.23 -1.21
N GLN A 154 -4.44 -22.39 -1.69
CA GLN A 154 -3.28 -22.69 -0.84
C GLN A 154 -2.57 -21.42 -0.40
N LEU A 155 -2.18 -21.37 0.89
CA LEU A 155 -1.41 -20.25 1.43
C LEU A 155 0.06 -20.41 1.02
N VAL A 156 0.56 -19.49 0.20
CA VAL A 156 1.92 -19.51 -0.33
C VAL A 156 2.60 -18.15 -0.14
N THR A 157 3.93 -18.15 -0.06
CA THR A 157 4.72 -16.92 -0.12
C THR A 157 4.67 -16.36 -1.54
N LEU A 158 4.38 -15.06 -1.67
CA LEU A 158 4.31 -14.36 -2.94
C LEU A 158 5.54 -13.46 -3.09
N ASN A 159 6.35 -13.70 -4.12
CA ASN A 159 7.59 -12.94 -4.34
C ASN A 159 7.35 -11.42 -4.45
N GLY A 160 6.23 -11.00 -5.04
CA GLY A 160 5.86 -9.58 -5.08
C GLY A 160 5.60 -8.98 -3.69
N LEU A 161 5.03 -9.76 -2.77
CA LEU A 161 4.87 -9.31 -1.38
C LEU A 161 6.19 -9.34 -0.61
N VAL A 162 7.08 -10.30 -0.89
CA VAL A 162 8.43 -10.31 -0.30
C VAL A 162 9.18 -9.04 -0.68
N ASP A 163 9.17 -8.64 -1.96
CA ASP A 163 9.82 -7.40 -2.40
C ASP A 163 9.15 -6.16 -1.79
N ARG A 164 7.81 -6.10 -1.79
CA ARG A 164 7.05 -5.01 -1.16
C ARG A 164 7.38 -4.82 0.31
N ARG A 165 7.40 -5.92 1.07
CA ARG A 165 7.68 -5.89 2.52
C ARG A 165 9.16 -5.63 2.80
N GLY A 166 10.07 -6.14 1.98
CA GLY A 166 11.49 -5.81 2.07
C GLY A 166 11.77 -4.32 1.85
N THR A 167 11.11 -3.69 0.87
CA THR A 167 11.19 -2.22 0.71
C THR A 167 10.59 -1.49 1.90
N GLY A 168 9.41 -1.90 2.39
CA GLY A 168 8.77 -1.30 3.57
C GLY A 168 9.64 -1.39 4.82
N GLU A 169 10.24 -2.55 5.08
CA GLU A 169 11.15 -2.82 6.20
C GLU A 169 12.43 -1.97 6.08
N GLU A 170 13.05 -1.91 4.91
CA GLU A 170 14.22 -1.05 4.63
C GLU A 170 13.91 0.43 4.96
N LEU A 171 12.77 0.95 4.50
CA LEU A 171 12.33 2.32 4.80
C LEU A 171 12.08 2.53 6.29
N CYS A 172 11.41 1.58 6.94
CA CYS A 172 10.99 1.69 8.33
C CYS A 172 12.18 1.68 9.31
N LEU A 173 13.20 0.85 9.03
CA LEU A 173 14.38 0.68 9.87
C LEU A 173 15.50 1.69 9.58
N HIS A 174 15.69 2.07 8.32
CA HIS A 174 16.95 2.72 7.90
C HIS A 174 16.78 4.10 7.29
N TRP A 175 15.55 4.57 7.07
CA TRP A 175 15.30 5.88 6.47
C TRP A 175 14.74 6.86 7.49
N GLY A 176 15.40 8.02 7.61
CA GLY A 176 15.13 9.03 8.62
C GLY A 176 15.81 8.73 9.96
N SER A 177 16.37 9.76 10.61
CA SER A 177 16.76 9.67 12.02
C SER A 177 15.53 9.89 12.90
N ARG A 178 15.53 9.29 14.10
CA ARG A 178 14.65 9.73 15.19
C ARG A 178 15.04 11.15 15.61
#